data_AF-A0A1D1UCY5-F1
#
_entry.id   AF-A0A1D1UCY5-F1
#
_cell.length_a   1.000
_cell.length_b   1.000
_cell.length_c   1.000
_cell.angle_alpha   90.00
_cell.angle_beta   90.00
_cell.angle_gamma   90.00
#
_symmetry.space_group_name_H-M   'P 1'
#
loop_
_entity.id
_entity.type
_entity.pdbx_description
1 polymer ?
#
loop_
_entity_poly.entity_id
_entity_poly.type
_entity_poly.pdbx_seq_one_letter_code
_entity_poly.pdbx_strand_id
1 'polypeptide(L)'
;MFKADNLYVTASKSGKMTKKLYLEWSEKFLFPHMEERCLADSWKTFTDQDSVIELKPEELEYEMLTIPPKVTGQIQPLDVLCFRMYKGCFKKISDFVFLHDLPVQVHHRDVILRLHSTIVLRWSNQSHYMMAILLSYGQQTAVSRQEVHDDVDLINTEP
;
A
#
# COMPACT_ATOMS: atom_id res chain seq x y z
N MET A 1 0.84 -15.48 11.93
CA MET A 1 0.66 -14.33 11.04
C MET A 1 1.95 -13.54 11.03
N PHE A 2 2.62 -13.49 9.88
CA PHE A 2 3.88 -12.78 9.69
C PHE A 2 3.72 -11.29 10.00
N LYS A 3 4.72 -10.71 10.67
CA LYS A 3 4.80 -9.29 11.00
C LYS A 3 6.12 -8.74 10.47
N ALA A 4 6.07 -7.54 9.91
CA ALA A 4 7.23 -6.78 9.49
C ALA A 4 6.95 -5.29 9.68
N ASP A 5 7.96 -4.52 10.05
CA ASP A 5 7.80 -3.10 10.40
C ASP A 5 7.32 -2.25 9.23
N ASN A 6 7.61 -2.70 8.00
CA ASN A 6 7.17 -2.05 6.78
C ASN A 6 5.78 -2.49 6.30
N LEU A 7 5.02 -3.29 7.06
CA LEU A 7 3.70 -3.77 6.65
C LEU A 7 2.63 -3.45 7.69
N TYR A 8 1.58 -2.73 7.27
CA TYR A 8 0.34 -2.65 8.02
C TYR A 8 -0.65 -3.72 7.53
N VAL A 9 -0.95 -4.70 8.38
CA VAL A 9 -1.80 -5.83 8.02
C VAL A 9 -3.11 -5.76 8.81
N THR A 10 -4.20 -5.48 8.09
CA THR A 10 -5.57 -5.54 8.61
C THR A 10 -6.46 -6.33 7.64
N ALA A 11 -7.55 -6.91 8.13
CA ALA A 11 -8.44 -7.73 7.33
C ALA A 11 -9.88 -7.68 7.85
N SER A 12 -10.86 -7.69 6.95
CA SER A 12 -12.25 -7.98 7.33
C SER A 12 -12.44 -9.49 7.48
N LYS A 13 -13.55 -9.90 8.11
CA LYS A 13 -13.93 -11.31 8.23
C LYS A 13 -14.05 -12.02 6.87
N SER A 14 -14.42 -11.29 5.82
CA SER A 14 -14.57 -11.83 4.46
C SER A 14 -13.32 -11.69 3.60
N GLY A 15 -12.28 -11.04 4.12
CA GLY A 15 -11.08 -10.70 3.35
C GLY A 15 -11.24 -9.50 2.40
N LYS A 16 -12.43 -8.94 2.23
CA LYS A 16 -12.67 -7.77 1.35
C LYS A 16 -12.44 -6.45 2.08
N MET A 17 -12.09 -5.37 1.37
CA MET A 17 -12.10 -4.04 1.98
C MET A 17 -13.53 -3.67 2.34
N THR A 18 -13.68 -3.06 3.51
CA THR A 18 -14.92 -2.44 3.94
C THR A 18 -14.70 -0.93 3.99
N LYS A 19 -15.78 -0.15 3.95
CA LYS A 19 -15.71 1.31 4.14
C LYS A 19 -14.93 1.68 5.41
N LYS A 20 -15.18 0.97 6.53
CA LYS A 20 -14.46 1.18 7.79
C LYS A 20 -12.93 1.00 7.64
N LEU A 21 -12.49 -0.07 6.99
CA LEU A 21 -11.05 -0.32 6.78
C LEU A 21 -10.43 0.70 5.83
N TYR A 22 -11.19 1.16 4.85
CA TYR A 22 -10.77 2.24 3.97
C TYR A 22 -10.60 3.55 4.74
N LEU A 23 -11.56 3.97 5.57
CA LEU A 23 -11.45 5.19 6.37
C LEU A 23 -10.26 5.15 7.34
N GLU A 24 -10.08 4.03 8.03
CA GLU A 24 -8.92 3.82 8.90
C GLU A 24 -7.59 3.91 8.13
N TRP A 25 -7.56 3.37 6.91
CA TRP A 25 -6.40 3.47 6.04
C TRP A 25 -6.16 4.93 5.58
N SER A 26 -7.23 5.64 5.22
CA SER A 26 -7.13 7.01 4.75
C SER A 26 -6.55 7.93 5.82
N GLU A 27 -7.04 7.82 7.06
CA GLU A 27 -6.55 8.59 8.19
C GLU A 27 -5.06 8.33 8.49
N LYS A 28 -4.67 7.04 8.57
CA LYS A 28 -3.33 6.65 9.01
C LYS A 28 -2.26 6.77 7.94
N PHE A 29 -2.63 6.61 6.67
CA PHE A 29 -1.66 6.42 5.59
C PHE A 29 -1.87 7.35 4.41
N LEU A 30 -3.12 7.62 4.02
CA LEU A 30 -3.40 8.49 2.89
C LEU A 30 -3.07 9.93 3.28
N PHE A 31 -3.86 10.53 4.19
CA PHE A 31 -3.79 11.97 4.50
C PHE A 31 -2.41 12.50 4.88
N PRO A 32 -1.57 11.79 5.67
CA PRO A 32 -0.23 12.27 5.99
C PRO A 32 0.71 12.40 4.79
N HIS A 33 0.39 11.73 3.67
CA HIS A 33 1.20 11.70 2.45
C HIS A 33 0.44 12.26 1.24
N MET A 34 -0.70 12.91 1.45
CA MET A 34 -1.48 13.48 0.37
C MET A 34 -0.84 14.77 -0.13
N GLU A 35 -0.61 14.82 -1.44
CA GLU A 35 -0.24 16.03 -2.16
C GLU A 35 -1.50 16.70 -2.75
N GLU A 36 -1.31 17.81 -3.46
CA GLU A 36 -2.38 18.61 -4.08
C GLU A 36 -3.35 17.80 -4.95
N ARG A 37 -2.89 16.67 -5.53
CA ARG A 37 -3.71 15.83 -6.43
C ARG A 37 -3.52 14.35 -6.13
N CYS A 38 -4.64 13.63 -6.07
CA CYS A 38 -4.67 12.18 -5.95
C CYS A 38 -5.49 11.57 -7.08
N LEU A 39 -5.01 10.46 -7.64
CA LEU A 39 -5.69 9.72 -8.70
C LEU A 39 -6.29 8.43 -8.13
N ALA A 40 -7.62 8.34 -8.10
CA ALA A 40 -8.36 7.19 -7.62
C ALA A 40 -9.02 6.39 -8.75
N ASP A 41 -9.28 5.11 -8.50
CA ASP A 41 -10.11 4.30 -9.40
C ASP A 41 -11.60 4.67 -9.26
N SER A 42 -12.44 4.14 -10.15
CA SER A 42 -13.88 4.39 -10.12
C SER A 42 -14.64 3.55 -9.07
N TRP A 43 -13.99 3.10 -7.99
CA TRP A 43 -14.66 2.32 -6.96
C TRP A 43 -15.57 3.21 -6.11
N LYS A 44 -16.81 2.75 -5.88
CA LYS A 44 -17.88 3.55 -5.25
C LYS A 44 -17.52 4.10 -3.87
N THR A 45 -16.61 3.45 -3.15
CA THR A 45 -16.16 3.89 -1.82
C THR A 45 -15.15 5.04 -1.90
N PHE A 46 -14.40 5.20 -2.99
CA PHE A 46 -13.59 6.41 -3.22
C PHE A 46 -14.45 7.61 -3.62
N THR A 47 -15.57 7.37 -4.31
CA THR A 47 -16.50 8.44 -4.72
C THR A 47 -17.43 8.90 -3.60
N ASP A 48 -17.44 8.19 -2.46
CA ASP A 48 -18.20 8.55 -1.25
C ASP A 48 -17.44 9.65 -0.48
N GLN A 49 -17.45 10.85 -1.07
CA GLN A 49 -16.72 12.02 -0.57
C GLN A 49 -17.18 12.43 0.83
N ASP A 50 -18.47 12.27 1.16
CA ASP A 50 -19.04 12.74 2.42
C ASP A 50 -18.32 12.15 3.65
N SER A 51 -18.03 10.85 3.65
CA SER A 51 -17.33 10.21 4.76
C SER A 51 -15.82 10.43 4.76
N VAL A 52 -15.24 10.82 3.62
CA VAL A 52 -13.82 11.16 3.55
C VAL A 52 -13.61 12.60 4.02
N ILE A 53 -14.54 13.50 3.71
CA ILE A 53 -14.54 14.91 4.13
C ILE A 53 -14.60 15.02 5.66
N GLU A 54 -15.44 14.23 6.34
CA GLU A 54 -15.52 14.24 7.81
C GLU A 54 -14.21 13.85 8.51
N LEU A 55 -13.39 13.03 7.86
CA LEU A 55 -12.12 12.51 8.39
C LEU A 55 -10.90 13.31 7.92
N LYS A 56 -11.11 14.22 6.96
CA LYS A 56 -10.06 14.99 6.32
C LYS A 56 -9.61 16.11 7.26
N PRO A 57 -8.30 16.28 7.51
CA PRO A 57 -7.79 17.43 8.24
C PRO A 57 -8.20 18.74 7.57
N GLU A 58 -8.62 19.75 8.34
CA GLU A 58 -9.07 21.04 7.81
C GLU A 58 -8.01 21.74 6.94
N GLU A 59 -6.73 21.53 7.26
CA GLU A 59 -5.57 22.14 6.61
C GLU A 59 -5.17 21.45 5.30
N LEU A 60 -5.69 20.24 5.04
CA LEU A 60 -5.29 19.45 3.87
C LEU A 60 -6.15 19.88 2.68
N GLU A 61 -5.59 20.52 1.65
CA GLU A 61 -6.28 20.73 0.38
C GLU A 61 -5.78 19.73 -0.66
N TYR A 62 -6.69 18.93 -1.22
CA TYR A 62 -6.37 18.00 -2.30
C TYR A 62 -7.54 17.83 -3.25
N GLU A 63 -7.22 17.60 -4.51
CA GLU A 63 -8.15 17.29 -5.58
C GLU A 63 -8.12 15.77 -5.87
N MET A 64 -9.27 15.10 -5.78
CA MET A 64 -9.41 13.69 -6.15
C MET A 64 -9.82 13.56 -7.61
N LEU A 65 -8.87 13.17 -8.47
CA LEU A 65 -9.13 12.83 -9.86
C LEU A 65 -9.63 11.38 -9.95
N THR A 66 -10.78 11.17 -10.57
CA THR A 66 -11.36 9.83 -10.73
C THR A 66 -11.09 9.29 -12.13
N ILE A 67 -10.47 8.11 -12.20
CA ILE A 67 -10.29 7.38 -13.46
C ILE A 67 -11.66 6.88 -13.96
N PRO A 68 -12.00 7.04 -15.25
CA PRO A 68 -13.24 6.49 -15.77
C PRO A 68 -13.32 4.97 -15.59
N PRO A 69 -14.53 4.40 -15.41
CA PRO A 69 -14.68 2.97 -15.26
C PRO A 69 -14.18 2.23 -16.52
N LYS A 70 -13.65 1.02 -16.31
CA LYS A 70 -13.15 0.10 -17.36
C LYS A 70 -11.84 0.51 -18.06
N VAL A 71 -11.25 1.66 -17.73
CA VAL A 71 -9.94 2.08 -18.28
C VAL A 71 -8.81 2.03 -17.25
N THR A 72 -9.09 1.61 -16.01
CA THR A 72 -8.12 1.49 -14.91
C THR A 72 -6.84 0.75 -15.32
N GLY A 73 -6.97 -0.46 -15.90
CA GLY A 73 -5.81 -1.25 -16.33
C GLY A 73 -5.02 -0.68 -17.53
N GLN A 74 -5.51 0.39 -18.16
CA GLN A 74 -4.87 1.06 -19.28
C GLN A 74 -4.21 2.38 -18.88
N ILE A 75 -4.83 3.13 -17.96
CA ILE A 75 -4.39 4.49 -17.62
C ILE A 75 -3.87 4.65 -16.19
N GLN A 76 -4.26 3.77 -15.25
CA GLN A 76 -3.81 3.89 -13.87
C GLN A 76 -2.32 3.55 -13.80
N PRO A 77 -1.43 4.49 -13.44
CA PRO A 77 0.02 4.25 -13.44
C PRO A 77 0.40 3.06 -12.55
N LEU A 78 -0.32 2.90 -11.43
CA LEU A 78 -0.12 1.82 -10.48
C LEU A 78 -0.40 0.44 -11.11
N ASP A 79 -1.50 0.29 -11.86
CA ASP A 79 -1.83 -0.97 -12.56
C ASP A 79 -0.88 -1.25 -13.74
N VAL A 80 -0.59 -0.22 -14.55
CA VAL A 80 0.16 -0.36 -15.81
C VAL A 80 1.64 -0.66 -15.57
N LEU A 81 2.24 -0.02 -14.56
CA LEU A 81 3.67 -0.12 -14.27
C LEU A 81 3.93 -0.96 -13.04
N CYS A 82 3.59 -0.41 -11.88
CA CYS A 82 3.97 -0.92 -10.57
C CYS A 82 3.46 -2.34 -10.29
N PHE A 83 2.16 -2.58 -10.44
CA PHE A 83 1.56 -3.88 -10.20
C PHE A 83 1.92 -4.89 -11.29
N ARG A 84 2.17 -4.45 -12.53
CA ARG A 84 2.68 -5.32 -13.58
C ARG A 84 4.07 -5.85 -13.22
N MET A 85 4.97 -4.99 -12.78
CA MET A 85 6.30 -5.38 -12.29
C MET A 85 6.18 -6.31 -11.08
N TYR A 86 5.29 -5.99 -10.13
CA TYR A 86 5.04 -6.80 -8.93
C TYR A 86 4.59 -8.21 -9.28
N LYS A 87 3.55 -8.33 -10.11
CA LYS A 87 3.02 -9.62 -10.56
C LYS A 87 4.09 -10.42 -11.32
N GLY A 88 4.93 -9.74 -12.10
CA GLY A 88 6.08 -10.36 -12.77
C GLY A 88 7.10 -10.95 -11.80
N CYS A 89 7.51 -10.19 -10.77
CA CYS A 89 8.42 -10.67 -9.73
C CYS A 89 7.81 -11.83 -8.93
N PHE A 90 6.57 -11.69 -8.49
CA PHE A 90 5.84 -12.73 -7.79
C PHE A 90 5.76 -14.02 -8.61
N LYS A 91 5.42 -13.91 -9.90
CA LYS A 91 5.34 -15.05 -10.82
C LYS A 91 6.70 -15.75 -10.97
N LYS A 92 7.79 -15.02 -11.18
CA LYS A 92 9.13 -15.61 -11.30
C LYS A 92 9.53 -16.40 -10.06
N ILE A 93 9.26 -15.85 -8.87
CA ILE A 93 9.57 -16.52 -7.60
C ILE A 93 8.68 -17.76 -7.41
N SER A 94 7.40 -17.65 -7.73
CA SER A 94 6.46 -18.79 -7.65
C SER A 94 6.85 -19.90 -8.61
N ASP A 95 7.12 -19.56 -9.88
CA ASP A 95 7.54 -20.52 -10.92
C ASP A 95 8.84 -21.23 -10.51
N PHE A 96 9.78 -20.52 -9.88
CA PHE A 96 11.01 -21.10 -9.34
C PHE A 96 10.74 -22.12 -8.23
N VAL A 97 9.87 -21.78 -7.27
CA VAL A 97 9.47 -22.70 -6.20
C VAL A 97 8.84 -23.98 -6.76
N PHE A 98 7.96 -23.85 -7.76
CA PHE A 98 7.33 -25.00 -8.40
C PHE A 98 8.31 -25.83 -9.23
N LEU A 99 9.20 -25.19 -9.98
CA LEU A 99 10.17 -25.89 -10.82
C LEU A 99 11.17 -26.72 -10.01
N HIS A 100 11.55 -26.24 -8.83
CA HIS A 100 12.52 -26.89 -7.94
C HIS A 100 11.88 -27.72 -6.83
N ASP A 101 10.55 -27.88 -6.84
CA ASP A 101 9.76 -28.61 -5.82
C ASP A 101 10.17 -28.22 -4.39
N LEU A 102 10.34 -26.92 -4.14
CA LEU A 102 10.75 -26.44 -2.83
C LEU A 102 9.59 -26.60 -1.84
N PRO A 103 9.86 -26.92 -0.55
CA PRO A 103 8.83 -27.11 0.47
C PRO A 103 8.25 -25.77 0.96
N VAL A 104 7.86 -24.88 0.04
CA VAL A 104 7.34 -23.54 0.31
C VAL A 104 5.93 -23.43 -0.27
N GLN A 105 4.96 -23.21 0.61
CA GLN A 105 3.57 -22.99 0.23
C GLN A 105 3.35 -21.53 -0.18
N VAL A 106 3.57 -21.22 -1.47
CA VAL A 106 3.50 -19.84 -2.01
C VAL A 106 2.14 -19.15 -1.80
N HIS A 107 1.07 -19.93 -1.65
CA HIS A 107 -0.28 -19.42 -1.41
C HIS A 107 -0.58 -19.14 0.06
N HIS A 108 0.32 -19.52 0.97
CA HIS A 108 0.11 -19.29 2.40
C HIS A 108 0.27 -17.79 2.72
N ARG A 109 -0.66 -17.25 3.51
CA ARG A 109 -0.73 -15.81 3.80
C ARG A 109 0.59 -15.25 4.34
N ASP A 110 1.27 -15.99 5.22
CA ASP A 110 2.54 -15.53 5.81
C ASP A 110 3.68 -15.47 4.79
N VAL A 111 3.67 -16.34 3.78
CA VAL A 111 4.63 -16.32 2.67
C VAL A 111 4.37 -15.12 1.76
N ILE A 112 3.09 -14.89 1.46
CA ILE A 112 2.65 -13.72 0.68
C ILE A 112 3.07 -12.42 1.37
N LEU A 113 2.78 -12.28 2.67
CA LEU A 113 3.18 -11.09 3.44
C LEU A 113 4.70 -10.90 3.48
N ARG A 114 5.47 -11.97 3.71
CA ARG A 114 6.93 -11.90 3.66
C ARG A 114 7.44 -11.44 2.28
N LEU A 115 6.81 -11.92 1.22
CA LEU A 115 7.16 -11.54 -0.15
C LEU A 115 6.83 -10.06 -0.44
N HIS A 116 5.68 -9.57 0.01
CA HIS A 116 5.34 -8.15 -0.05
C HIS A 116 6.37 -7.29 0.68
N SER A 117 6.70 -7.64 1.92
CA SER A 117 7.69 -6.90 2.72
C SER A 117 9.03 -6.81 1.99
N THR A 118 9.50 -7.94 1.44
CA THR A 118 10.80 -8.02 0.78
C THR A 118 10.84 -7.24 -0.53
N ILE A 119 9.81 -7.36 -1.37
CA ILE A 119 9.75 -6.69 -2.68
C ILE A 119 9.69 -5.17 -2.48
N VAL A 120 8.85 -4.69 -1.55
CA VAL A 120 8.69 -3.25 -1.35
C VAL A 120 9.95 -2.62 -0.78
N LEU A 121 10.60 -3.23 0.22
CA LEU A 121 11.87 -2.73 0.76
C LEU A 121 12.95 -2.63 -0.33
N ARG A 122 12.98 -3.59 -1.24
CA ARG A 122 13.96 -3.60 -2.31
C ARG A 122 13.72 -2.52 -3.36
N TRP A 123 12.46 -2.15 -3.59
CA TRP A 123 12.11 -1.05 -4.50
C TRP A 123 12.26 0.32 -3.87
N SER A 124 11.86 0.51 -2.61
CA SER A 124 12.02 1.78 -1.91
C SER A 124 13.50 2.18 -1.76
N ASN A 125 14.40 1.19 -1.67
CA ASN A 125 15.84 1.44 -1.60
C ASN A 125 16.48 1.75 -2.97
N GLN A 126 15.77 1.60 -4.08
CA GLN A 126 16.28 1.83 -5.44
C GLN A 126 15.65 3.06 -6.11
N SER A 127 14.49 3.49 -5.64
CA SER A 127 13.79 4.66 -6.15
C SER A 127 13.02 5.26 -4.99
N HIS A 128 13.17 6.56 -4.72
CA HIS A 128 12.51 7.28 -3.62
C HIS A 128 10.97 7.36 -3.76
N TYR A 129 10.32 6.38 -4.37
CA TYR A 129 8.87 6.29 -4.49
C TYR A 129 8.31 5.54 -3.28
N MET A 130 7.50 6.23 -2.48
CA MET A 130 6.62 5.56 -1.53
C MET A 130 5.59 4.77 -2.30
N MET A 131 5.74 3.44 -2.28
CA MET A 131 4.83 2.55 -2.96
C MET A 131 3.77 2.06 -1.97
N ALA A 132 2.68 2.82 -1.85
CA ALA A 132 1.47 2.36 -1.18
C ALA A 132 0.80 1.29 -2.06
N ILE A 133 1.24 0.03 -1.93
CA ILE A 133 0.63 -1.10 -2.64
C ILE A 133 -0.71 -1.41 -1.98
N LEU A 134 -1.79 -0.75 -2.43
CA LEU A 134 -3.14 -1.28 -2.26
C LEU A 134 -3.32 -2.47 -3.20
N LEU A 135 -3.17 -3.70 -2.69
CA LEU A 135 -3.26 -4.88 -3.55
C LEU A 135 -4.66 -5.08 -4.14
N SER A 136 -4.72 -4.88 -5.45
CA SER A 136 -5.61 -5.56 -6.39
C SER A 136 -5.23 -7.05 -6.47
N TYR A 137 -5.65 -7.82 -5.47
CA TYR A 137 -6.05 -9.23 -5.54
C TYR A 137 -6.89 -9.50 -4.27
N GLY A 138 -8.15 -9.06 -4.29
CA GLY A 138 -9.01 -9.16 -3.10
C GLY A 138 -8.52 -8.27 -1.95
N GLN A 139 -8.33 -6.97 -2.25
CA GLN A 139 -8.16 -5.85 -1.33
C GLN A 139 -7.55 -6.16 0.05
N GLN A 140 -6.23 -6.21 0.13
CA GLN A 140 -5.56 -6.21 1.43
C GLN A 140 -4.07 -5.98 1.27
N THR A 141 -3.63 -4.77 1.59
CA THR A 141 -2.40 -4.40 2.36
C THR A 141 -2.15 -2.93 2.09
N ALA A 142 -1.66 -2.21 3.09
CA ALA A 142 -1.11 -0.88 2.93
C ALA A 142 0.36 -0.97 3.31
N VAL A 143 1.23 -0.41 2.48
CA VAL A 143 2.66 -0.34 2.76
C VAL A 143 3.05 1.12 2.80
N SER A 144 3.33 1.62 3.99
CA SER A 144 3.98 2.92 4.19
C SER A 144 5.26 2.68 4.99
N ARG A 145 6.35 3.31 4.54
CA ARG A 145 7.58 3.48 5.31
C ARG A 145 7.30 4.51 6.41
N GLN A 146 7.40 4.13 7.68
CA GLN A 146 7.64 5.12 8.73
C GLN A 146 9.11 5.55 8.58
N GLU A 147 9.35 6.83 8.39
CA GLU A 147 10.66 7.40 8.67
C GLU A 147 10.85 7.33 10.19
N VAL A 148 11.85 6.56 10.61
CA VAL A 148 12.39 6.66 11.97
C VAL A 148 13.06 8.02 12.01
N HIS A 149 12.37 9.00 12.61
CA HIS A 149 13.02 10.22 13.04
C HIS A 149 13.88 9.83 14.24
N ASP A 150 15.19 9.69 14.02
CA ASP A 150 16.15 9.65 15.10
C ASP A 150 16.12 11.03 15.77
N ASP A 151 15.34 11.17 16.84
CA ASP A 151 15.54 12.24 17.83
C ASP A 151 16.85 11.93 18.58
N VAL A 152 17.96 12.38 18.01
CA VAL A 152 19.17 12.61 18.79
C VAL A 152 18.96 13.93 19.53
N ASP A 153 18.40 13.82 20.73
CA ASP A 153 18.34 14.92 21.68
C ASP A 153 19.74 15.51 21.88
N LEU A 154 19.88 16.75 21.44
CA LEU A 154 20.99 17.65 21.73
C LEU A 154 21.01 17.93 23.24
N ILE A 155 21.72 17.11 24.01
CA ILE A 155 22.18 17.51 25.34
C ILE A 155 23.39 18.43 25.16
N ASN A 156 23.12 19.71 24.91
CA ASN A 156 24.03 20.79 25.24
C ASN A 156 23.64 21.31 26.62
N THR A 157 24.41 20.97 27.65
CA THR A 157 24.55 21.77 28.88
C THR A 157 25.76 21.25 29.67
N GLU A 158 26.94 21.76 29.31
CA GLU A 158 28.02 22.01 30.26
C GLU A 158 28.18 23.54 30.35
N PRO A 159 28.48 24.08 31.53
CA PRO A 159 29.82 24.00 32.12
C PRO A 159 29.88 23.35 33.51
#